data_AF-A0AAV5A016-F1
#
_entry.id   AF-A0AAV5A016-F1
#
_cell.length_a   1.000
_cell.length_b   1.000
_cell.length_c   1.000
_cell.angle_alpha   90.00
_cell.angle_beta   90.00
_cell.angle_gamma   90.00
#
_symmetry.space_group_name_H-M   'P 1'
#
loop_
_entity.id
_entity.type
_entity.pdbx_description
1 polymer ?
#
loop_
_entity_poly.entity_id
_entity_poly.type
_entity_poly.pdbx_seq_one_letter_code
_entity_poly.pdbx_strand_id
1 'polypeptide(L)'
;MAKQGVGVILSERRTRSQDSYQQLVPLNWLLFDEDLHAVSDIDVPLSLFNNQVRHCRKLFAEEILKRYEGSVEVESIEFWRPKADLPVDTLIDEQWRKTNSDIKVLAKPVALSRSLSATLGGKGKDVEIVHIIVTARKNVSLNWVFFNPKHTGGHNVSKIHVPPSLYNDKVRHCRNLFVEEILAKYESSVTVRSLRFWKPVEPFSVVNASITAEKWNKRFNPIELAQSFSEVLAGELNDATIVHIVVTAEEESKKESSEVHGSPAGKS
;
A
#
# COMPACT_ATOMS: atom_id res chain seq x y z
N MET A 1 26.13 -40.37 67.78
CA MET A 1 25.56 -39.06 68.19
C MET A 1 25.75 -38.07 67.04
N ALA A 2 24.84 -37.09 66.93
CA ALA A 2 24.76 -35.99 65.97
C ALA A 2 24.01 -36.26 64.65
N LYS A 3 23.03 -35.37 64.41
CA LYS A 3 21.95 -35.39 63.40
C LYS A 3 22.34 -34.60 62.14
N GLN A 4 21.42 -34.61 61.18
CA GLN A 4 21.18 -33.63 60.08
C GLN A 4 21.98 -33.87 58.80
N GLY A 5 21.42 -33.73 57.59
CA GLY A 5 20.13 -33.14 57.22
C GLY A 5 19.68 -33.57 55.83
N VAL A 6 18.35 -33.53 55.67
CA VAL A 6 17.62 -33.74 54.42
C VAL A 6 17.87 -32.53 53.52
N GLY A 7 18.64 -32.73 52.45
CA GLY A 7 18.81 -31.76 51.38
C GLY A 7 17.77 -32.01 50.29
N VAL A 8 16.72 -31.19 50.29
CA VAL A 8 15.75 -31.09 49.19
C VAL A 8 16.49 -30.51 47.97
N ILE A 9 16.69 -31.30 46.92
CA ILE A 9 17.11 -30.78 45.61
C ILE A 9 15.84 -30.23 44.95
N LEU A 10 15.57 -28.95 45.18
CA LEU A 10 14.66 -28.17 44.35
C LEU A 10 15.28 -28.09 42.96
N SER A 11 14.67 -28.80 42.01
CA SER A 11 14.92 -28.64 40.59
C SER A 11 14.52 -27.22 40.20
N GLU A 12 15.47 -26.29 40.22
CA GLU A 12 15.34 -25.03 39.49
C GLU A 12 15.29 -25.37 38.00
N ARG A 13 14.06 -25.55 37.50
CA ARG A 13 13.76 -25.31 36.09
C ARG A 13 14.14 -23.86 35.82
N ARG A 14 15.40 -23.65 35.41
CA ARG A 14 15.78 -22.51 34.59
C ARG A 14 14.91 -22.56 33.36
N THR A 15 13.78 -21.86 33.39
CA THR A 15 13.18 -21.27 32.20
C THR A 15 14.27 -20.45 31.53
N ARG A 16 14.98 -21.08 30.59
CA ARG A 16 15.69 -20.36 29.55
C ARG A 16 14.63 -19.53 28.86
N SER A 17 14.62 -18.24 29.15
CA SER A 17 14.06 -17.26 28.23
C SER A 17 14.81 -17.47 26.91
N GLN A 18 14.15 -18.14 25.96
CA GLN A 18 14.59 -18.15 24.56
C GLN A 18 14.38 -16.75 24.02
N ASP A 19 15.35 -15.87 24.28
CA ASP A 19 15.67 -14.82 23.33
C ASP A 19 16.25 -15.55 22.11
N SER A 20 15.37 -16.03 21.24
CA SER A 20 15.77 -16.58 19.96
C SER A 20 16.36 -15.44 19.15
N TYR A 21 17.68 -15.30 19.16
CA TYR A 21 18.40 -14.44 18.23
C TYR A 21 17.93 -14.80 16.82
N GLN A 22 17.14 -13.93 16.23
CA GLN A 22 16.65 -14.11 14.88
C GLN A 22 17.86 -13.97 13.96
N GLN A 23 18.37 -15.09 13.46
CA GLN A 23 19.54 -15.07 12.58
C GLN A 23 19.18 -14.28 11.31
N LEU A 24 20.01 -13.29 10.97
CA LEU A 24 19.83 -12.42 9.80
C LEU A 24 20.82 -12.81 8.69
N VAL A 25 20.41 -12.60 7.44
CA VAL A 25 21.22 -12.79 6.23
C VAL A 25 21.31 -11.45 5.51
N PRO A 26 22.48 -10.78 5.50
CA PRO A 26 22.65 -9.52 4.80
C PRO A 26 22.63 -9.75 3.30
N LEU A 27 21.88 -8.93 2.56
CA LEU A 27 21.80 -8.98 1.10
C LEU A 27 21.90 -7.58 0.52
N ASN A 28 22.80 -7.41 -0.45
CA ASN A 28 22.71 -6.27 -1.36
C ASN A 28 21.62 -6.51 -2.39
N TRP A 29 20.80 -5.51 -2.60
CA TRP A 29 19.74 -5.51 -3.60
C TRP A 29 19.71 -4.21 -4.38
N LEU A 30 19.21 -4.29 -5.62
CA LEU A 30 19.00 -3.16 -6.51
C LEU A 30 17.50 -2.96 -6.71
N LEU A 31 16.97 -1.77 -6.41
CA LEU A 31 15.68 -1.35 -6.92
C LEU A 31 15.87 -0.94 -8.39
N PHE A 32 15.12 -1.57 -9.29
CA PHE A 32 15.09 -1.26 -10.70
C PHE A 32 13.65 -0.86 -11.07
N ASP A 33 13.42 0.44 -11.21
CA ASP A 33 12.15 1.05 -11.59
C ASP A 33 12.43 2.16 -12.62
N GLU A 34 11.43 2.53 -13.43
CA GLU A 34 11.59 3.47 -14.56
C GLU A 34 12.29 4.78 -14.15
N ASP A 35 12.06 5.23 -12.92
CA ASP A 35 12.65 6.46 -12.35
C ASP A 35 13.54 6.24 -11.12
N LEU A 36 13.63 5.01 -10.58
CA LEU A 36 14.39 4.74 -9.35
C LEU A 36 15.37 3.59 -9.57
N HIS A 37 16.65 3.94 -9.50
CA HIS A 37 17.76 3.00 -9.50
C HIS A 37 18.61 3.28 -8.27
N ALA A 38 18.51 2.44 -7.25
CA ALA A 38 19.50 2.47 -6.19
C ALA A 38 19.80 1.09 -5.64
N VAL A 39 21.04 0.95 -5.21
CA VAL A 39 21.55 -0.20 -4.50
C VAL A 39 21.44 0.06 -3.03
N SER A 40 21.08 -0.97 -2.29
CA SER A 40 21.10 -0.89 -0.85
C SER A 40 21.24 -2.27 -0.22
N ASP A 41 21.56 -2.28 1.05
CA ASP A 41 21.63 -3.47 1.88
C ASP A 41 20.30 -3.70 2.59
N ILE A 42 20.01 -4.97 2.88
CA ILE A 42 18.87 -5.37 3.70
C ILE A 42 19.22 -6.62 4.49
N ASP A 43 18.85 -6.64 5.76
CA ASP A 43 18.94 -7.83 6.60
C ASP A 43 17.67 -8.67 6.47
N VAL A 44 17.79 -9.84 5.84
CA VAL A 44 16.67 -10.78 5.69
C VAL A 44 16.70 -11.81 6.81
N PRO A 45 15.63 -11.96 7.60
CA PRO A 45 15.52 -13.04 8.56
C PRO A 45 15.75 -14.40 7.91
N LEU A 46 16.55 -15.26 8.54
CA LEU A 46 16.90 -16.58 8.00
C LEU A 46 15.66 -17.42 7.69
N SER A 47 14.60 -17.27 8.49
CA SER A 47 13.32 -17.92 8.26
C SER A 47 12.67 -17.48 6.95
N LEU A 48 12.73 -16.20 6.58
CA LEU A 48 12.25 -15.68 5.30
C LEU A 48 13.20 -16.06 4.16
N PHE A 49 14.51 -15.98 4.39
CA PHE A 49 15.53 -16.34 3.41
C PHE A 49 15.40 -17.78 2.90
N ASN A 50 15.04 -18.71 3.80
CA ASN A 50 14.84 -20.12 3.47
C ASN A 50 13.42 -20.47 3.02
N ASN A 51 12.47 -19.54 3.14
CA ASN A 51 11.09 -19.75 2.73
C ASN A 51 10.84 -19.17 1.33
N GLN A 52 9.63 -19.35 0.81
CA GLN A 52 9.22 -18.86 -0.49
C GLN A 52 9.41 -17.35 -0.61
N VAL A 53 9.99 -16.91 -1.72
CA VAL A 53 10.35 -15.52 -2.03
C VAL A 53 9.15 -14.58 -1.90
N ARG A 54 7.93 -15.04 -2.22
CA ARG A 54 6.71 -14.24 -1.99
C ARG A 54 6.55 -13.74 -0.56
N HIS A 55 7.03 -14.50 0.44
CA HIS A 55 6.94 -14.08 1.84
C HIS A 55 7.92 -12.94 2.18
N CYS A 56 8.88 -12.66 1.31
CA CYS A 56 9.81 -11.52 1.45
C CYS A 56 9.21 -10.21 0.92
N ARG A 57 8.10 -10.23 0.17
CA ARG A 57 7.54 -9.02 -0.47
C ARG A 57 7.33 -7.87 0.49
N LYS A 58 6.72 -8.15 1.65
CA LYS A 58 6.46 -7.14 2.67
C LYS A 58 7.76 -6.50 3.19
N LEU A 59 8.79 -7.30 3.43
CA LEU A 59 10.09 -6.83 3.89
C LEU A 59 10.72 -5.86 2.86
N PHE A 60 10.73 -6.23 1.58
CA PHE A 60 11.28 -5.37 0.54
C PHE A 60 10.41 -4.12 0.28
N ALA A 61 9.09 -4.25 0.33
CA ALA A 61 8.18 -3.11 0.21
C ALA A 61 8.37 -2.08 1.34
N GLU A 62 8.53 -2.54 2.59
CA GLU A 62 8.84 -1.68 3.72
C GLU A 62 10.18 -0.97 3.54
N GLU A 63 11.19 -1.68 3.04
CA GLU A 63 12.51 -1.08 2.83
C GLU A 63 12.53 -0.07 1.68
N ILE A 64 11.77 -0.32 0.61
CA ILE A 64 11.53 0.67 -0.45
C ILE A 64 10.83 1.90 0.15
N LEU A 65 9.76 1.72 0.93
CA LEU A 65 9.02 2.83 1.54
C LEU A 65 9.87 3.68 2.49
N LYS A 66 10.78 3.07 3.25
CA LYS A 66 11.70 3.80 4.14
C LYS A 66 12.68 4.68 3.37
N ARG A 67 13.13 4.21 2.20
CA ARG A 67 14.20 4.84 1.42
C ARG A 67 13.67 5.82 0.38
N TYR A 68 12.47 5.58 -0.12
CA TYR A 68 11.86 6.39 -1.16
C TYR A 68 10.53 6.91 -0.65
N GLU A 69 10.35 8.23 -0.73
CA GLU A 69 9.07 8.88 -0.44
C GLU A 69 8.02 8.39 -1.46
N GLY A 70 7.31 7.32 -1.11
CA GLY A 70 6.35 6.71 -2.03
C GLY A 70 5.83 5.38 -1.50
N SER A 71 4.50 5.23 -1.55
CA SER A 71 3.87 3.95 -1.26
C SER A 71 4.03 3.01 -2.46
N VAL A 72 4.45 1.77 -2.23
CA VAL A 72 4.54 0.72 -3.25
C VAL A 72 3.51 -0.37 -3.00
N GLU A 73 2.99 -0.96 -4.07
CA GLU A 73 2.08 -2.10 -3.95
C GLU A 73 2.89 -3.36 -3.59
N VAL A 74 2.69 -3.92 -2.40
CA VAL A 74 3.44 -5.09 -1.91
C VAL A 74 3.37 -6.27 -2.89
N GLU A 75 2.21 -6.50 -3.50
CA GLU A 75 2.01 -7.60 -4.44
C GLU A 75 2.68 -7.36 -5.80
N SER A 76 3.01 -6.12 -6.12
CA SER A 76 3.74 -5.73 -7.33
C SER A 76 5.25 -5.97 -7.23
N ILE A 77 5.75 -6.30 -6.03
CA ILE A 77 7.16 -6.62 -5.84
C ILE A 77 7.48 -7.91 -6.59
N GLU A 78 8.36 -7.77 -7.59
CA GLU A 78 8.94 -8.89 -8.33
C GLU A 78 10.44 -8.99 -8.06
N PHE A 79 10.94 -10.21 -8.09
CA PHE A 79 12.31 -10.53 -7.75
C PHE A 79 13.03 -11.07 -8.97
N TRP A 80 14.26 -10.63 -9.13
CA TRP A 80 15.07 -10.90 -10.30
C TRP A 80 16.49 -11.25 -9.85
N ARG A 81 17.07 -12.26 -10.48
CA ARG A 81 18.46 -12.64 -10.25
C ARG A 81 19.33 -12.09 -11.37
N PRO A 82 20.40 -11.34 -11.08
CA PRO A 82 21.37 -10.94 -12.09
C PRO A 82 21.89 -12.11 -12.91
N LYS A 83 22.04 -11.93 -14.23
CA LYS A 83 22.62 -12.96 -15.12
C LYS A 83 24.12 -13.08 -14.97
N ALA A 84 24.79 -11.99 -14.63
CA ALA A 84 26.20 -11.88 -14.31
C ALA A 84 26.34 -11.21 -12.93
N ASP A 85 27.49 -11.39 -12.29
CA ASP A 85 27.78 -10.69 -11.04
C ASP A 85 27.84 -9.18 -11.34
N LEU A 86 27.00 -8.41 -10.66
CA LEU A 86 26.89 -6.96 -10.82
C LEU A 86 27.53 -6.28 -9.60
N PRO A 87 28.68 -5.61 -9.76
CA PRO A 87 29.29 -4.87 -8.67
C PRO A 87 28.38 -3.72 -8.20
N VAL A 88 28.33 -3.48 -6.90
CA VAL A 88 27.53 -2.40 -6.29
C VAL A 88 27.89 -1.03 -6.90
N ASP A 89 29.18 -0.77 -7.11
CA ASP A 89 29.70 0.49 -7.64
C ASP A 89 29.29 0.77 -9.10
N THR A 90 28.94 -0.28 -9.87
CA THR A 90 28.55 -0.15 -11.28
C THR A 90 27.24 0.62 -11.46
N LEU A 91 26.42 0.72 -10.40
CA LEU A 91 25.04 1.22 -10.46
C LEU A 91 24.94 2.73 -10.16
N ILE A 92 26.06 3.35 -9.79
CA ILE A 92 26.22 4.80 -9.63
C ILE A 92 26.51 5.48 -10.98
N ASP A 93 26.92 4.71 -12.00
CA ASP A 93 27.20 5.22 -13.35
C ASP A 93 25.91 5.54 -14.13
N GLU A 94 25.69 6.82 -14.44
CA GLU A 94 24.57 7.29 -15.26
C GLU A 94 24.56 6.68 -16.67
N GLN A 95 25.72 6.34 -17.23
CA GLN A 95 25.83 5.74 -18.56
C GLN A 95 25.36 4.29 -18.55
N TRP A 96 25.64 3.56 -17.47
CA TRP A 96 25.09 2.22 -17.25
C TRP A 96 23.56 2.26 -17.17
N ARG A 97 22.99 3.25 -16.45
CA ARG A 97 21.53 3.45 -16.33
C ARG A 97 20.86 3.71 -17.68
N LYS A 98 21.44 4.58 -18.50
CA LYS A 98 20.90 4.89 -19.84
C LYS A 98 20.95 3.70 -20.79
N THR A 99 21.94 2.83 -20.65
CA THR A 99 22.16 1.68 -21.53
C THR A 99 21.28 0.48 -21.17
N ASN A 100 20.85 0.38 -19.91
CA ASN A 100 20.13 -0.78 -19.40
C ASN A 100 18.75 -0.40 -18.84
N SER A 101 17.81 -0.08 -19.73
CA SER A 101 16.41 0.21 -19.37
C SER A 101 15.52 -1.03 -19.30
N ASP A 102 15.94 -2.17 -19.87
CA ASP A 102 15.20 -3.43 -19.82
C ASP A 102 15.83 -4.41 -18.83
N ILE A 103 15.16 -4.63 -17.70
CA ILE A 103 15.58 -5.60 -16.69
C ILE A 103 15.78 -7.01 -17.25
N LYS A 104 15.05 -7.40 -18.30
CA LYS A 104 15.17 -8.73 -18.91
C LYS A 104 16.51 -8.93 -19.61
N VAL A 105 17.22 -7.85 -19.96
CA VAL A 105 18.59 -7.93 -20.48
C VAL A 105 19.56 -8.30 -19.35
N LEU A 106 19.40 -7.67 -18.18
CA LEU A 106 20.29 -7.79 -17.03
C LEU A 106 20.06 -9.04 -16.17
N ALA A 107 18.80 -9.46 -16.04
CA ALA A 107 18.37 -10.36 -15.00
C ALA A 107 17.41 -11.44 -15.51
N LYS A 108 17.18 -12.45 -14.67
CA LYS A 108 16.17 -13.49 -14.89
C LYS A 108 15.15 -13.44 -13.76
N PRO A 109 13.85 -13.59 -14.04
CA PRO A 109 12.83 -13.56 -13.01
C PRO A 109 13.02 -14.73 -12.04
N VAL A 110 12.77 -14.48 -10.76
CA VAL A 110 12.79 -15.47 -9.70
C VAL A 110 11.36 -15.95 -9.47
N ALA A 111 11.15 -17.26 -9.60
CA ALA A 111 9.85 -17.85 -9.30
C ALA A 111 9.49 -17.62 -7.82
N LEU A 112 8.31 -17.07 -7.57
CA LEU A 112 7.83 -16.72 -6.22
C LEU A 112 7.74 -17.91 -5.25
N SER A 113 7.64 -19.13 -5.78
CA SER A 113 7.61 -20.38 -5.02
C SER A 113 8.99 -20.90 -4.61
N ARG A 114 10.08 -20.36 -5.18
CA ARG A 114 11.45 -20.70 -4.75
C ARG A 114 11.83 -19.90 -3.51
N SER A 115 12.84 -20.37 -2.78
CA SER A 115 13.45 -19.59 -1.70
C SER A 115 14.58 -18.68 -2.19
N LEU A 116 14.90 -17.65 -1.41
CA LEU A 116 16.07 -16.81 -1.68
C LEU A 116 17.36 -17.63 -1.56
N SER A 117 17.44 -18.52 -0.56
CA SER A 117 18.57 -19.42 -0.38
C SER A 117 18.86 -20.29 -1.60
N ALA A 118 17.82 -20.90 -2.19
CA ALA A 118 17.94 -21.71 -3.40
C ALA A 118 18.26 -20.84 -4.64
N THR A 119 17.74 -19.62 -4.68
CA THR A 119 17.97 -18.69 -5.78
C THR A 119 19.40 -18.18 -5.80
N LEU A 120 19.96 -17.85 -4.64
CA LEU A 120 21.30 -17.26 -4.51
C LEU A 120 22.41 -18.31 -4.33
N GLY A 121 22.05 -19.59 -4.18
CA GLY A 121 23.01 -20.69 -4.03
C GLY A 121 23.92 -20.54 -2.79
N GLY A 122 23.43 -19.88 -1.74
CA GLY A 122 24.20 -19.61 -0.52
C GLY A 122 25.23 -18.47 -0.61
N LYS A 123 25.28 -17.71 -1.71
CA LYS A 123 26.23 -16.59 -1.92
C LYS A 123 25.94 -15.29 -1.15
N GLY A 124 25.00 -15.27 -0.20
CA GLY A 124 24.53 -14.05 0.48
C GLY A 124 25.52 -13.41 1.48
N LYS A 125 26.81 -13.37 1.18
CA LYS A 125 27.84 -12.76 2.02
C LYS A 125 28.81 -11.86 1.27
N ASP A 126 28.73 -11.82 -0.06
CA ASP A 126 29.63 -11.00 -0.86
C ASP A 126 29.08 -9.57 -0.94
N VAL A 127 29.61 -8.71 -0.08
CA VAL A 127 29.15 -7.32 0.08
C VAL A 127 29.43 -6.46 -1.14
N GLU A 128 30.24 -6.91 -2.11
CA GLU A 128 30.61 -6.12 -3.28
C GLU A 128 29.69 -6.35 -4.48
N ILE A 129 28.82 -7.38 -4.43
CA ILE A 129 27.92 -7.74 -5.54
C ILE A 129 26.46 -7.56 -5.17
N VAL A 130 25.65 -7.18 -6.16
CA VAL A 130 24.18 -7.21 -6.07
C VAL A 130 23.70 -8.65 -6.15
N HIS A 131 22.97 -9.09 -5.12
CA HIS A 131 22.45 -10.45 -5.04
C HIS A 131 21.10 -10.57 -5.72
N ILE A 132 20.26 -9.55 -5.57
CA ILE A 132 18.88 -9.56 -6.06
C ILE A 132 18.50 -8.20 -6.62
N ILE A 133 17.79 -8.22 -7.73
CA ILE A 133 17.18 -7.02 -8.31
C ILE A 133 15.69 -7.12 -8.00
N VAL A 134 15.10 -6.00 -7.61
CA VAL A 134 13.69 -5.90 -7.25
C VAL A 134 13.05 -4.86 -8.16
N THR A 135 11.90 -5.19 -8.72
CA THR A 135 11.02 -4.22 -9.37
C THR A 135 9.79 -4.02 -8.49
N ALA A 136 9.23 -2.83 -8.52
CA ALA A 136 8.04 -2.47 -7.77
C ALA A 136 7.19 -1.52 -8.60
N ARG A 137 5.87 -1.55 -8.42
CA ARG A 137 5.00 -0.51 -8.96
C ARG A 137 4.67 0.49 -7.86
N LYS A 138 4.93 1.76 -8.13
CA LYS A 138 4.53 2.87 -7.27
C LYS A 138 3.01 2.99 -7.24
N ASN A 139 2.47 3.25 -6.06
CA ASN A 139 1.07 3.60 -5.91
C ASN A 139 0.79 4.97 -6.51
N VAL A 140 -0.40 5.12 -7.08
CA VAL A 140 -0.88 6.38 -7.63
C VAL A 140 -1.33 7.26 -6.46
N SER A 141 -0.71 8.42 -6.32
CA SER A 141 -1.06 9.38 -5.27
C SER A 141 -2.23 10.23 -5.73
N LEU A 142 -3.35 10.16 -5.01
CA LEU A 142 -4.54 10.96 -5.29
C LEU A 142 -4.79 11.95 -4.16
N ASN A 143 -4.84 13.23 -4.50
CA ASN A 143 -5.34 14.26 -3.60
C ASN A 143 -6.87 14.21 -3.63
N TRP A 144 -7.47 14.14 -2.46
CA TRP A 144 -8.91 14.02 -2.32
C TRP A 144 -9.43 14.85 -1.16
N VAL A 145 -10.72 15.15 -1.19
CA VAL A 145 -11.39 15.88 -0.12
C VAL A 145 -12.72 15.22 0.20
N PHE A 146 -13.05 15.16 1.48
CA PHE A 146 -14.31 14.64 1.96
C PHE A 146 -15.26 15.79 2.31
N PHE A 147 -16.45 15.77 1.72
CA PHE A 147 -17.56 16.64 2.10
C PHE A 147 -18.65 15.82 2.77
N ASN A 148 -18.88 16.09 4.05
CA ASN A 148 -20.01 15.57 4.79
C ASN A 148 -20.83 16.75 5.33
N PRO A 149 -22.12 16.89 4.95
CA PRO A 149 -22.98 17.96 5.44
C PRO A 149 -23.06 18.04 6.97
N LYS A 150 -22.83 16.93 7.68
CA LYS A 150 -22.82 16.86 9.15
C LYS A 150 -21.51 17.31 9.79
N HIS A 151 -20.43 17.40 9.02
CA HIS A 151 -19.13 17.89 9.49
C HIS A 151 -18.86 19.26 8.88
N THR A 152 -19.06 20.31 9.68
CA THR A 152 -18.71 21.70 9.34
C THR A 152 -17.24 22.04 9.63
N GLY A 153 -16.47 21.07 10.13
CA GLY A 153 -15.02 21.20 10.28
C GLY A 153 -14.36 21.39 8.91
N GLY A 154 -13.40 22.32 8.83
CA GLY A 154 -12.75 22.71 7.59
C GLY A 154 -12.36 21.51 6.72
N HIS A 155 -12.79 21.53 5.46
CA HIS A 155 -12.42 20.51 4.49
C HIS A 155 -10.93 20.63 4.21
N ASN A 156 -10.16 19.58 4.50
CA ASN A 156 -8.73 19.54 4.23
C ASN A 156 -8.46 18.56 3.08
N VAL A 157 -7.58 18.98 2.15
CA VAL A 157 -7.04 18.05 1.15
C VAL A 157 -6.30 16.96 1.90
N SER A 158 -6.64 15.72 1.57
CA SER A 158 -5.99 14.52 2.05
C SER A 158 -5.33 13.84 0.87
N LYS A 159 -4.25 13.10 1.12
CA LYS A 159 -3.60 12.29 0.10
C LYS A 159 -3.91 10.83 0.39
N ILE A 160 -4.26 10.08 -0.64
CA ILE A 160 -4.39 8.62 -0.57
C ILE A 160 -3.50 7.98 -1.62
N HIS A 161 -2.88 6.87 -1.28
CA HIS A 161 -2.07 6.10 -2.21
C HIS A 161 -2.86 4.88 -2.68
N VAL A 162 -3.18 4.85 -3.98
CA VAL A 162 -3.99 3.80 -4.59
C VAL A 162 -3.07 2.82 -5.34
N PRO A 163 -3.13 1.51 -5.04
CA PRO A 163 -2.43 0.50 -5.84
C PRO A 163 -2.76 0.61 -7.33
N PRO A 164 -1.78 0.49 -8.24
CA PRO A 164 -2.05 0.57 -9.68
C PRO A 164 -3.08 -0.45 -10.16
N SER A 165 -3.13 -1.62 -9.54
CA SER A 165 -4.17 -2.62 -9.79
C SER A 165 -5.58 -2.04 -9.55
N LEU A 166 -5.81 -1.40 -8.42
CA LEU A 166 -7.09 -0.78 -8.05
C LEU A 166 -7.36 0.54 -8.80
N TYR A 167 -6.31 1.27 -9.18
CA TYR A 167 -6.43 2.49 -9.98
C TYR A 167 -6.94 2.20 -11.39
N ASN A 168 -6.49 1.09 -11.98
CA ASN A 168 -6.89 0.63 -13.30
C ASN A 168 -8.15 -0.25 -13.30
N ASP A 169 -8.56 -0.76 -12.14
CA ASP A 169 -9.82 -1.49 -11.99
C ASP A 169 -10.99 -0.52 -11.73
N LYS A 170 -12.21 -1.05 -11.72
CA LYS A 170 -13.44 -0.29 -11.48
C LYS A 170 -13.40 0.37 -10.11
N VAL A 171 -13.85 1.62 -10.02
CA VAL A 171 -13.93 2.44 -8.81
C VAL A 171 -14.63 1.70 -7.66
N ARG A 172 -15.60 0.82 -7.95
CA ARG A 172 -16.22 -0.02 -6.92
C ARG A 172 -15.21 -0.81 -6.07
N HIS A 173 -14.07 -1.22 -6.64
CA HIS A 173 -13.04 -2.02 -5.99
C HIS A 173 -12.12 -1.19 -5.09
N CYS A 174 -11.98 0.11 -5.33
CA CYS A 174 -11.15 1.00 -4.51
C CYS A 174 -11.90 1.70 -3.37
N ARG A 175 -13.24 1.64 -3.33
CA ARG A 175 -14.07 2.37 -2.33
C ARG A 175 -13.67 2.08 -0.88
N ASN A 176 -13.31 0.84 -0.56
CA ASN A 176 -12.97 0.46 0.81
C ASN A 176 -11.77 1.25 1.35
N LEU A 177 -10.78 1.57 0.50
CA LEU A 177 -9.63 2.39 0.89
C LEU A 177 -10.07 3.77 1.37
N PHE A 178 -11.02 4.40 0.67
CA PHE A 178 -11.56 5.70 1.07
C PHE A 178 -12.41 5.60 2.33
N VAL A 179 -13.18 4.52 2.50
CA VAL A 179 -13.97 4.33 3.73
C VAL A 179 -13.05 4.22 4.93
N GLU A 180 -12.03 3.35 4.88
CA GLU A 180 -11.08 3.17 5.97
C GLU A 180 -10.42 4.50 6.35
N GLU A 181 -9.95 5.27 5.37
CA GLU A 181 -9.35 6.58 5.59
C GLU A 181 -10.36 7.60 6.16
N ILE A 182 -11.60 7.62 5.69
CA ILE A 182 -12.66 8.50 6.20
C ILE A 182 -13.02 8.16 7.64
N LEU A 183 -13.18 6.87 7.96
CA LEU A 183 -13.48 6.41 9.31
C LEU A 183 -12.35 6.78 10.28
N ALA A 184 -11.10 6.56 9.87
CA ALA A 184 -9.93 6.89 10.67
C ALA A 184 -9.78 8.39 10.93
N LYS A 185 -10.11 9.24 9.94
CA LYS A 185 -9.85 10.69 10.01
C LYS A 185 -11.01 11.52 10.56
N TYR A 186 -12.26 11.13 10.28
CA TYR A 186 -13.43 11.96 10.55
C TYR A 186 -14.39 11.36 11.58
N GLU A 187 -14.07 10.21 12.18
CA GLU A 187 -14.95 9.47 13.14
C GLU A 187 -16.39 9.33 12.62
N SER A 188 -16.53 9.19 11.31
CA SER A 188 -17.82 9.26 10.63
C SER A 188 -18.51 7.88 10.63
N SER A 189 -19.84 7.81 10.55
CA SER A 189 -20.59 6.54 10.44
C SER A 189 -20.81 6.10 8.99
N VAL A 190 -19.85 6.40 8.11
CA VAL A 190 -19.99 6.25 6.67
C VAL A 190 -19.87 4.78 6.27
N THR A 191 -20.74 4.34 5.37
CA THR A 191 -20.67 3.01 4.76
C THR A 191 -20.10 3.09 3.35
N VAL A 192 -19.52 1.97 2.88
CA VAL A 192 -19.03 1.85 1.50
C VAL A 192 -20.09 2.32 0.51
N ARG A 193 -21.37 1.95 0.70
CA ARG A 193 -22.47 2.26 -0.24
C ARG A 193 -22.87 3.73 -0.26
N SER A 194 -22.76 4.44 0.86
CA SER A 194 -23.10 5.85 0.99
C SER A 194 -22.15 6.79 0.25
N LEU A 195 -20.94 6.33 -0.08
CA LEU A 195 -19.95 7.17 -0.76
C LEU A 195 -20.31 7.47 -2.22
N ARG A 196 -20.08 8.69 -2.66
CA ARG A 196 -20.06 9.09 -4.08
C ARG A 196 -18.72 9.74 -4.40
N PHE A 197 -18.26 9.50 -5.61
CA PHE A 197 -16.98 9.99 -6.11
C PHE A 197 -17.25 10.97 -7.24
N TRP A 198 -16.51 12.07 -7.22
CA TRP A 198 -16.69 13.15 -8.17
C TRP A 198 -15.34 13.63 -8.68
N LYS A 199 -15.27 13.96 -9.96
CA LYS A 199 -14.12 14.59 -10.60
C LYS A 199 -14.40 16.08 -10.76
N PRO A 200 -13.50 16.98 -10.33
CA PRO A 200 -13.59 18.40 -10.67
C PRO A 200 -13.60 18.64 -12.19
N VAL A 201 -14.49 19.53 -12.65
CA VAL A 201 -14.55 19.96 -14.06
C VAL A 201 -13.34 20.84 -14.41
N GLU A 202 -12.90 21.66 -13.46
CA GLU A 202 -11.72 22.51 -13.54
C GLU A 202 -10.75 22.17 -12.40
N PRO A 203 -9.44 22.48 -12.51
CA PRO A 203 -8.49 22.30 -11.42
C PRO A 203 -9.02 22.91 -10.11
N PHE A 204 -9.21 22.07 -9.10
CA PHE A 204 -9.84 22.45 -7.85
C PHE A 204 -8.83 22.48 -6.73
N SER A 205 -8.69 23.64 -6.08
CA SER A 205 -7.88 23.82 -4.87
C SER A 205 -8.78 24.18 -3.69
N VAL A 206 -8.59 23.49 -2.57
CA VAL A 206 -9.42 23.67 -1.36
C VAL A 206 -9.15 25.00 -0.66
N VAL A 207 -8.00 25.64 -0.93
CA VAL A 207 -7.67 26.98 -0.42
C VAL A 207 -8.73 28.02 -0.81
N ASN A 208 -9.47 27.78 -1.90
CA ASN A 208 -10.52 28.67 -2.42
C ASN A 208 -11.94 28.09 -2.28
N ALA A 209 -12.13 27.01 -1.52
CA ALA A 209 -13.36 26.22 -1.55
C ALA A 209 -14.39 26.63 -0.49
N SER A 210 -15.18 27.67 -0.77
CA SER A 210 -16.51 27.86 -0.17
C SER A 210 -17.57 27.25 -1.09
N ILE A 211 -17.80 25.93 -0.98
CA ILE A 211 -18.81 25.25 -1.80
C ILE A 211 -20.12 25.17 -1.03
N THR A 212 -21.09 26.00 -1.42
CA THR A 212 -22.49 25.78 -1.03
C THR A 212 -23.10 24.65 -1.89
N ALA A 213 -24.02 23.88 -1.31
CA ALA A 213 -24.61 22.67 -1.92
C ALA A 213 -25.23 22.91 -3.32
N GLU A 214 -25.68 24.12 -3.62
CA GLU A 214 -26.38 24.47 -4.87
C GLU A 214 -25.51 24.52 -6.13
N LYS A 215 -24.18 24.32 -6.03
CA LYS A 215 -23.26 24.38 -7.18
C LYS A 215 -22.52 23.09 -7.50
N TRP A 216 -22.85 21.97 -6.84
CA TRP A 216 -22.13 20.70 -7.00
C TRP A 216 -22.10 20.19 -8.44
N ASN A 217 -23.26 20.04 -9.08
CA ASN A 217 -23.37 19.52 -10.44
C ASN A 217 -22.79 20.44 -11.52
N LYS A 218 -22.45 21.71 -11.18
CA LYS A 218 -21.78 22.64 -12.09
C LYS A 218 -20.25 22.56 -11.98
N ARG A 219 -19.73 22.08 -10.85
CA ARG A 219 -18.29 22.05 -10.55
C ARG A 219 -17.68 20.66 -10.62
N PHE A 220 -18.50 19.62 -10.51
CA PHE A 220 -18.04 18.25 -10.47
C PHE A 220 -18.86 17.35 -11.39
N ASN A 221 -18.17 16.43 -12.05
CA ASN A 221 -18.77 15.33 -12.79
C ASN A 221 -18.78 14.08 -11.90
N PRO A 222 -19.89 13.33 -11.83
CA PRO A 222 -19.92 12.07 -11.09
C PRO A 222 -18.95 11.07 -11.73
N ILE A 223 -18.26 10.31 -10.88
CA ILE A 223 -17.44 9.16 -11.30
C ILE A 223 -18.28 7.91 -11.10
N GLU A 224 -18.61 7.24 -12.20
CA GLU A 224 -19.42 6.03 -12.15
C GLU A 224 -18.63 4.87 -11.54
N LEU A 225 -19.28 4.07 -10.70
CA LEU A 225 -18.63 2.95 -10.01
C LEU A 225 -18.09 1.87 -10.96
N ALA A 226 -18.59 1.85 -12.20
CA ALA A 226 -18.18 0.92 -13.25
C ALA A 226 -16.96 1.39 -14.06
N GLN A 227 -16.58 2.66 -13.94
CA GLN A 227 -15.39 3.22 -14.58
C GLN A 227 -14.15 2.98 -13.72
N SER A 228 -12.96 3.02 -14.32
CA SER A 228 -11.71 3.06 -13.58
C SER A 228 -11.27 4.49 -13.28
N PHE A 229 -10.43 4.69 -12.27
CA PHE A 229 -9.85 6.01 -12.05
C PHE A 229 -8.84 6.39 -13.14
N SER A 230 -8.14 5.42 -13.73
CA SER A 230 -7.20 5.67 -14.83
C SER A 230 -7.89 6.27 -16.06
N GLU A 231 -9.08 5.79 -16.41
CA GLU A 231 -9.88 6.36 -17.50
C GLU A 231 -10.41 7.75 -17.17
N VAL A 232 -10.89 7.95 -15.93
CA VAL A 232 -11.64 9.16 -15.57
C VAL A 232 -10.71 10.30 -15.18
N LEU A 233 -9.61 10.02 -14.49
CA LEU A 233 -8.68 11.02 -13.93
C LEU A 233 -7.46 11.28 -14.82
N ALA A 234 -7.47 10.81 -16.08
CA ALA A 234 -6.37 11.02 -17.04
C ALA A 234 -5.85 12.48 -16.99
N GLY A 235 -4.54 12.65 -16.79
CA GLY A 235 -3.88 13.97 -16.62
C GLY A 235 -2.71 13.96 -15.63
N GLU A 236 -2.24 15.16 -15.26
CA GLU A 236 -1.11 15.37 -14.36
C GLU A 236 -1.48 15.12 -12.88
N LEU A 237 -1.36 13.86 -12.43
CA LEU A 237 -1.57 13.45 -11.03
C LEU A 237 -0.43 13.87 -10.09
N ASN A 238 0.60 14.53 -10.62
CA ASN A 238 1.80 14.91 -9.88
C ASN A 238 1.70 16.27 -9.20
N ASP A 239 0.61 17.03 -9.42
CA ASP A 239 0.41 18.30 -8.73
C ASP A 239 -0.13 18.06 -7.31
N ALA A 240 0.71 18.33 -6.31
CA ALA A 240 0.38 18.17 -4.90
C ALA A 240 -0.73 19.12 -4.40
N THR A 241 -1.11 20.13 -5.19
CA THR A 241 -2.05 21.18 -4.81
C THR A 241 -3.43 21.04 -5.45
N ILE A 242 -3.54 20.23 -6.52
CA ILE A 242 -4.80 19.97 -7.21
C ILE A 242 -5.52 18.80 -6.56
N VAL A 243 -6.81 18.98 -6.26
CA VAL A 243 -7.69 17.87 -5.85
C VAL A 243 -8.08 17.07 -7.07
N HIS A 244 -7.82 15.76 -7.03
CA HIS A 244 -8.20 14.83 -8.09
C HIS A 244 -9.61 14.27 -7.86
N ILE A 245 -9.96 14.01 -6.61
CA ILE A 245 -11.22 13.35 -6.23
C ILE A 245 -11.93 14.15 -5.15
N VAL A 246 -13.22 14.39 -5.37
CA VAL A 246 -14.11 14.82 -4.31
C VAL A 246 -14.98 13.63 -3.88
N VAL A 247 -15.08 13.40 -2.58
CA VAL A 247 -15.87 12.31 -2.00
C VAL A 247 -16.99 12.91 -1.16
N THR A 248 -18.22 12.46 -1.36
CA THR A 248 -19.37 12.80 -0.51
C THR A 248 -19.97 11.56 0.12
N ALA A 249 -20.62 11.74 1.26
CA ALA A 249 -21.51 10.73 1.84
C ALA A 249 -22.97 11.18 1.65
N GLU A 250 -23.77 10.38 0.96
CA GLU A 250 -25.22 10.54 0.92
C GLU A 250 -25.83 9.77 2.09
N GLU A 251 -26.79 10.37 2.80
CA GLU A 251 -27.60 9.59 3.72
C GLU A 251 -28.44 8.59 2.91
N GLU A 252 -28.36 7.31 3.26
CA GLU A 252 -29.41 6.38 2.88
C GLU A 252 -30.68 6.88 3.54
N SER A 253 -31.50 7.61 2.79
CA SER A 253 -32.85 7.96 3.21
C SER A 253 -33.50 6.65 3.59
N LYS A 254 -33.74 6.45 4.89
CA LYS A 254 -34.62 5.39 5.38
C LYS A 254 -35.93 5.62 4.65
N LYS A 255 -36.18 4.86 3.58
CA LYS A 255 -37.53 4.72 3.05
C LYS A 255 -38.31 4.15 4.22
N GLU A 256 -39.05 5.01 4.92
CA GLU A 256 -40.11 4.59 5.80
C GLU A 256 -41.01 3.71 4.95
N SER A 257 -40.85 2.41 5.14
CA SER A 257 -41.85 1.40 4.82
C SER A 257 -43.09 1.75 5.63
N SER A 258 -43.86 2.69 5.10
CA SER A 258 -45.21 3.00 5.54
C SER A 258 -46.08 1.83 5.10
N GLU A 259 -46.06 0.77 5.90
CA GLU A 259 -47.13 -0.23 5.84
C GLU A 259 -48.43 0.48 6.23
N VAL A 260 -49.20 0.81 5.20
CA VAL A 260 -50.60 1.19 5.30
C VAL A 260 -51.36 -0.01 5.86
N HIS A 261 -51.45 -0.12 7.19
CA HIS A 261 -52.45 -0.96 7.84
C HIS A 261 -53.79 -0.25 7.76
N GLY A 262 -54.47 -0.45 6.63
CA GLY A 262 -55.89 -0.15 6.49
C GLY A 262 -56.69 -0.95 7.50
N SER A 263 -57.31 -0.27 8.46
CA SER A 263 -58.39 -0.84 9.26
C SER A 263 -59.66 -0.90 8.40
N PRO A 264 -60.32 -2.06 8.25
CA PRO A 264 -61.70 -2.07 7.78
C PRO A 264 -62.63 -1.87 8.98
N ALA A 265 -63.35 -0.75 8.95
CA ALA A 265 -64.54 -0.55 9.76
C ALA A 265 -65.63 -1.52 9.28
N GLY A 266 -65.91 -2.55 10.08
CA GLY A 266 -67.09 -3.40 9.92
C GLY A 266 -68.21 -2.91 10.84
N LYS A 267 -69.14 -2.12 10.29
CA LYS A 267 -70.50 -1.96 10.82
C LYS A 267 -71.42 -2.91 10.04
N SER A 268 -72.03 -3.85 10.73
CA SER A 268 -73.46 -4.27 10.67
C SER A 268 -73.59 -5.66 11.26
#